data_AF-A0A4Q2TFV9-F1
#
_entry.id   AF-A0A4Q2TFV9-F1
#
_cell.length_a   1.000
_cell.length_b   1.000
_cell.length_c   1.000
_cell.angle_alpha   90.00
_cell.angle_beta   90.00
_cell.angle_gamma   90.00
#
_symmetry.space_group_name_H-M   'P 1'
#
loop_
_entity.id
_entity.type
_entity.pdbx_description
1 polymer ?
#
loop_
_entity_poly.entity_id
_entity_poly.type
_entity_poly.pdbx_seq_one_letter_code
_entity_poly.pdbx_strand_id
1 'polypeptide(L)'
;MIRRLRVIAGLVAFAAPAMPAMAEDVPTAVYKCDGGSTFTVRFENDTAYVSFPDGKTYDLPVAISGDGFRYEADGVELRGRGEDATLTVPGTAPLVCRAEDAD
;
A
#
# COMPACT_ATOMS: atom_id res chain seq x y z
N MET A 1 -43.45 -57.89 -20.86
CA MET A 1 -43.68 -56.89 -19.80
C MET A 1 -42.34 -56.53 -19.16
N ILE A 2 -41.76 -55.37 -19.46
CA ILE A 2 -40.45 -54.94 -18.93
C ILE A 2 -40.68 -53.84 -17.87
N ARG A 3 -40.24 -54.11 -16.64
CA ARG A 3 -40.46 -53.29 -15.44
C ARG A 3 -39.45 -52.13 -15.44
N ARG A 4 -39.95 -50.89 -15.45
CA ARG A 4 -39.13 -49.67 -15.46
C ARG A 4 -38.49 -49.45 -14.09
N LEU A 5 -37.16 -49.53 -13.99
CA LEU A 5 -36.41 -49.17 -12.80
C LEU A 5 -36.21 -47.64 -12.78
N ARG A 6 -36.68 -46.97 -11.72
CA ARG A 6 -36.42 -45.55 -11.49
C ARG A 6 -35.09 -45.41 -10.75
N VAL A 7 -34.07 -44.88 -11.42
CA VAL A 7 -32.80 -44.49 -10.79
C VAL A 7 -32.99 -43.08 -10.23
N ILE A 8 -32.87 -42.95 -8.91
CA ILE A 8 -32.90 -41.67 -8.21
C ILE A 8 -31.50 -41.06 -8.33
N ALA A 9 -31.39 -39.98 -9.09
CA ALA A 9 -30.15 -39.21 -9.22
C ALA A 9 -29.94 -38.40 -7.93
N GLY A 10 -28.98 -38.83 -7.10
CA GLY A 10 -28.54 -38.06 -5.93
C GLY A 10 -27.71 -36.86 -6.37
N LEU A 11 -28.17 -35.65 -6.06
CA LEU A 11 -27.35 -34.44 -6.15
C LEU A 11 -26.25 -34.52 -5.09
N VAL A 12 -24.99 -34.63 -5.53
CA VAL A 12 -23.82 -34.43 -4.66
C VAL A 12 -23.50 -32.94 -4.67
N ALA A 13 -23.80 -32.25 -3.58
CA ALA A 13 -23.41 -30.86 -3.38
C ALA A 13 -21.91 -30.81 -3.05
N PHE A 14 -21.09 -30.38 -4.02
CA PHE A 14 -19.69 -30.04 -3.77
C PHE A 14 -19.65 -28.72 -2.98
N ALA A 15 -19.41 -28.82 -1.67
CA ALA A 15 -19.02 -27.66 -0.87
C ALA A 15 -17.59 -27.27 -1.28
N ALA A 16 -17.46 -26.19 -2.07
CA ALA A 16 -16.16 -25.62 -2.39
C ALA A 16 -15.54 -25.03 -1.11
N PRO A 17 -14.31 -25.41 -0.72
CA PRO A 17 -13.62 -24.74 0.39
C PRO A 17 -13.30 -23.31 -0.04
N ALA A 18 -13.72 -22.32 0.76
CA ALA A 18 -13.26 -20.96 0.63
C ALA A 18 -11.75 -20.95 0.93
N MET A 19 -10.92 -20.81 -0.11
CA MET A 19 -9.50 -20.63 0.09
C MET A 19 -9.29 -19.27 0.78
N PRO A 20 -8.53 -19.19 1.87
CA PRO A 20 -8.15 -17.92 2.45
C PRO A 20 -7.33 -17.16 1.40
N ALA A 21 -7.82 -15.98 1.00
CA ALA A 21 -7.01 -15.03 0.24
C ALA A 21 -5.82 -14.66 1.14
N MET A 22 -4.63 -15.07 0.74
CA MET A 22 -3.42 -14.66 1.42
C MET A 22 -3.22 -13.18 1.09
N ALA A 23 -3.62 -12.29 2.00
CA ALA A 23 -3.31 -10.87 1.87
C ALA A 23 -1.79 -10.75 1.91
N GLU A 24 -1.21 -10.36 0.80
CA GLU A 24 0.19 -9.96 0.72
C GLU A 24 0.40 -8.74 1.62
N ASP A 25 1.38 -8.84 2.53
CA ASP A 25 1.72 -7.76 3.46
C ASP A 25 2.39 -6.64 2.66
N VAL A 26 1.65 -5.58 2.37
CA VAL A 26 2.18 -4.44 1.62
C VAL A 26 2.97 -3.55 2.59
N PRO A 27 4.27 -3.31 2.34
CA PRO A 27 5.10 -2.50 3.23
C PRO A 27 4.50 -1.11 3.43
N THR A 28 4.31 -0.73 4.69
CA THR A 28 3.72 0.55 5.06
C THR A 28 4.58 1.23 6.13
N ALA A 29 4.73 2.56 6.05
CA ALA A 29 5.44 3.37 7.04
C ALA A 29 4.60 4.59 7.43
N VAL A 30 4.56 4.91 8.73
CA VAL A 30 3.98 6.16 9.22
C VAL A 30 5.12 7.13 9.47
N TYR A 31 5.02 8.34 8.92
CA TYR A 31 6.01 9.40 9.09
C TYR A 31 5.48 10.48 10.03
N LYS A 32 6.30 10.86 11.00
CA LYS A 32 6.10 12.03 11.86
C LYS A 32 7.07 13.13 11.44
N CYS A 33 6.54 14.31 11.18
CA CYS A 33 7.31 15.44 10.69
C CYS A 33 7.48 16.52 11.75
N ASP A 34 8.55 17.30 11.58
CA ASP A 34 8.73 18.56 12.29
C ASP A 34 7.50 19.45 12.09
N GLY A 35 7.03 20.08 13.18
CA GLY A 35 5.78 20.83 13.18
C GLY A 35 4.50 19.99 13.38
N GLY A 36 4.62 18.68 13.61
CA GLY A 36 3.53 17.81 14.06
C GLY A 36 2.64 17.25 12.94
N SER A 37 3.01 17.48 11.67
CA SER A 37 2.33 16.82 10.54
C SER A 37 2.66 15.33 10.51
N THR A 38 1.73 14.53 10.03
CA THR A 38 1.92 13.09 9.81
C THR A 38 1.35 12.66 8.47
N PHE A 39 1.94 11.61 7.91
CA PHE A 39 1.40 10.93 6.73
C PHE A 39 1.79 9.45 6.75
N THR A 40 1.03 8.63 6.03
CA THR A 40 1.32 7.21 5.82
C THR A 40 1.81 7.01 4.40
N VAL A 41 2.80 6.13 4.22
CA VAL A 41 3.28 5.71 2.90
C VAL A 41 3.11 4.21 2.77
N ARG A 42 2.42 3.79 1.72
CA ARG A 42 2.39 2.39 1.29
C ARG A 42 3.32 2.24 0.09
N PHE A 43 4.22 1.27 0.13
CA PHE A 43 5.20 1.02 -0.93
C PHE A 43 4.77 -0.22 -1.72
N GLU A 44 4.38 -0.04 -2.97
CA GLU A 44 3.91 -1.13 -3.83
C GLU A 44 4.24 -0.82 -5.29
N ASN A 45 4.67 -1.83 -6.05
CA ASN A 45 4.91 -1.73 -7.49
C ASN A 45 5.75 -0.49 -7.89
N ASP A 46 6.90 -0.30 -7.23
CA ASP A 46 7.81 0.84 -7.43
C ASP A 46 7.16 2.23 -7.25
N THR A 47 6.07 2.29 -6.49
CA THR A 47 5.32 3.51 -6.20
C THR A 47 5.16 3.69 -4.69
N ALA A 48 5.40 4.90 -4.21
CA ALA A 48 5.09 5.35 -2.86
C ALA A 48 3.73 6.06 -2.88
N TYR A 49 2.73 5.44 -2.27
CA TYR A 49 1.40 6.00 -2.10
C TYR A 49 1.33 6.76 -0.78
N VAL A 50 1.46 8.08 -0.84
CA VAL A 50 1.45 8.98 0.33
C VAL A 50 0.01 9.36 0.65
N SER A 51 -0.41 9.24 1.90
CA SER A 51 -1.75 9.60 2.37
C SER A 51 -1.69 10.45 3.63
N PHE A 52 -2.37 11.60 3.60
CA PHE A 52 -2.51 12.50 4.74
C PHE A 52 -3.81 12.25 5.51
N PRO A 53 -3.87 12.58 6.82
CA PRO A 53 -5.10 12.46 7.61
C PRO A 53 -6.27 13.30 7.10
N ASP A 54 -6.00 14.37 6.34
CA ASP A 54 -7.01 15.24 5.72
C ASP A 54 -7.55 14.69 4.38
N GLY A 55 -7.08 13.51 3.95
CA GLY A 55 -7.52 12.82 2.75
C GLY A 55 -6.75 13.18 1.47
N LYS A 56 -5.76 14.09 1.52
CA LYS A 56 -4.87 14.31 0.36
C LYS A 56 -3.99 13.09 0.14
N THR A 57 -3.80 12.73 -1.13
CA THR A 57 -2.96 11.60 -1.53
C THR A 57 -2.02 11.98 -2.66
N TYR A 58 -0.88 11.30 -2.73
CA TYR A 58 0.08 11.41 -3.83
C TYR A 58 0.59 10.02 -4.23
N ASP A 59 0.62 9.77 -5.53
CA ASP A 59 1.14 8.54 -6.11
C ASP A 59 2.49 8.87 -6.73
N LEU A 60 3.56 8.48 -6.04
CA LEU A 60 4.92 8.89 -6.39
C LEU A 60 5.70 7.68 -6.92
N PRO A 61 5.92 7.55 -8.24
CA PRO A 61 6.77 6.51 -8.78
C PRO A 61 8.23 6.73 -8.36
N VAL A 62 9.00 5.64 -8.31
CA VAL A 62 10.42 5.69 -7.98
C VAL A 62 11.18 6.56 -8.98
N ALA A 63 12.12 7.36 -8.47
CA ALA A 63 12.99 8.22 -9.24
C ALA A 63 14.46 7.93 -8.93
N ILE A 64 15.35 8.30 -9.85
CA ILE A 64 16.80 8.09 -9.68
C ILE A 64 17.29 8.83 -8.43
N SER A 65 17.97 8.10 -7.54
CA SER A 65 18.66 8.65 -6.38
C SER A 65 20.15 8.31 -6.45
N GLY A 66 21.02 9.21 -5.98
CA GLY A 66 22.44 8.89 -5.79
C GLY A 66 22.70 8.04 -4.54
N ASP A 67 21.84 8.21 -3.53
CA ASP A 67 21.85 7.44 -2.30
C ASP A 67 20.48 7.57 -1.61
N GLY A 68 20.09 6.52 -0.87
CA GLY A 68 18.76 6.40 -0.27
C GLY A 68 17.65 6.17 -1.29
N PHE A 69 16.42 6.53 -0.93
CA PHE A 69 15.24 6.43 -1.79
C PHE A 69 14.79 7.80 -2.28
N ARG A 70 14.12 7.81 -3.44
CA ARG A 70 13.47 8.99 -4.02
C ARG A 70 12.26 8.55 -4.83
N TYR A 71 11.13 9.21 -4.60
CA TYR A 71 9.88 9.03 -5.32
C TYR A 71 9.35 10.41 -5.69
N GLU A 72 8.88 10.58 -6.94
CA GLU A 72 8.53 11.90 -7.45
C GLU A 72 7.47 11.85 -8.54
N ALA A 73 6.47 12.74 -8.43
CA ALA A 73 5.54 13.08 -9.51
C ALA A 73 5.08 14.53 -9.35
N ASP A 74 4.87 15.23 -10.47
CA ASP A 74 4.23 16.56 -10.51
C ASP A 74 4.82 17.60 -9.54
N GLY A 75 6.14 17.55 -9.30
CA GLY A 75 6.86 18.44 -8.39
C GLY A 75 6.70 18.10 -6.91
N VAL A 76 5.99 17.03 -6.57
CA VAL A 76 5.95 16.43 -5.24
C VAL A 76 7.07 15.39 -5.15
N GLU A 77 7.90 15.47 -4.11
CA GLU A 77 9.04 14.57 -3.92
C GLU A 77 9.06 14.02 -2.50
N LEU A 78 9.15 12.70 -2.38
CA LEU A 78 9.51 12.00 -1.16
C LEU A 78 10.94 11.44 -1.31
N ARG A 79 11.88 11.91 -0.49
CA ARG A 79 13.28 11.48 -0.52
C ARG A 79 13.76 11.15 0.89
N GLY A 80 14.61 10.16 1.06
CA GLY A 80 15.12 9.82 2.38
C GLY A 80 16.20 8.75 2.40
N ARG A 81 16.63 8.39 3.61
CA ARG A 81 17.58 7.33 3.91
C ARG A 81 17.21 6.68 5.23
N GLY A 82 17.07 5.35 5.23
CA GLY A 82 16.63 4.64 6.43
C GLY A 82 15.27 5.17 6.84
N GLU A 83 15.17 5.69 8.06
CA GLU A 83 13.93 6.22 8.62
C GLU A 83 13.77 7.72 8.39
N ASP A 84 14.84 8.44 8.06
CA ASP A 84 14.76 9.88 7.85
C ASP A 84 14.27 10.17 6.42
N ALA A 85 13.32 11.10 6.30
CA ALA A 85 12.74 11.52 5.02
C ALA A 85 12.50 13.03 4.96
N THR A 86 12.38 13.54 3.74
CA THR A 86 11.89 14.87 3.43
C THR A 86 10.77 14.74 2.40
N LEU A 87 9.63 15.36 2.68
CA LEU A 87 8.52 15.46 1.75
C LEU A 87 8.39 16.91 1.28
N THR A 88 8.57 17.12 -0.02
CA THR A 88 8.39 18.43 -0.67
C THR A 88 7.09 18.43 -1.44
N VAL A 89 6.23 19.42 -1.17
CA VAL A 89 4.99 19.65 -1.90
C VAL A 89 5.04 21.08 -2.48
N PRO A 90 4.69 21.30 -3.76
CA PRO A 90 4.70 22.64 -4.35
C PRO A 90 3.87 23.65 -3.55
N GLY A 91 4.46 24.80 -3.26
CA GLY A 91 3.78 25.89 -2.55
C GLY A 91 3.79 25.79 -1.03
N THR A 92 4.44 24.79 -0.44
CA THR A 92 4.63 24.66 1.02
C THR A 92 6.12 24.62 1.39
N ALA A 93 6.42 24.82 2.68
CA ALA A 93 7.73 24.48 3.20
C ALA A 93 7.93 22.95 3.14
N PRO A 94 9.16 22.44 2.87
CA PRO A 94 9.46 21.02 2.96
C PRO A 94 9.23 20.49 4.37
N LEU A 95 8.68 19.28 4.47
CA LEU A 95 8.50 18.58 5.74
C LEU A 95 9.71 17.68 5.98
N VAL A 96 10.39 17.85 7.11
CA VAL A 96 11.46 16.95 7.58
C VAL A 96 10.81 15.94 8.51
N CYS A 97 10.99 14.65 8.25
CA CYS A 97 10.21 13.59 8.89
C CYS A 97 11.05 12.37 9.24
N ARG A 98 10.53 11.55 10.15
CA ARG A 98 11.07 10.25 10.50
C ARG A 98 9.96 9.19 10.50
N ALA A 99 10.27 8.01 9.98
CA ALA A 99 9.41 6.84 10.07
C ALA A 99 9.28 6.38 11.53
N GLU A 100 8.08 6.00 11.95
CA GLU A 100 7.89 5.30 13.21
C GLU A 100 8.32 3.84 13.06
N ASP A 101 9.02 3.31 14.06
CA ASP A 101 9.35 1.88 14.11
C ASP A 101 8.06 1.05 13.94
N ALA A 102 8.10 0.05 13.06
CA ALA A 102 7.07 -0.99 13.02
C ALA A 102 7.38 -1.98 14.16
N ASP A 103 6.71 -1.82 15.30
CA ASP A 103 6.70 -2.80 16.41
C ASP A 103 6.27 -4.20 15.95
#